data_AF-A0A836RP24-F1
#
_entry.id   AF-A0A836RP24-F1
#
_cell.length_a   1.000
_cell.length_b   1.000
_cell.length_c   1.000
_cell.angle_alpha   90.00
_cell.angle_beta   90.00
_cell.angle_gamma   90.00
#
_symmetry.space_group_name_H-M   'P 1'
#
loop_
_entity.id
_entity.type
_entity.pdbx_description
1 polymer ?
#
loop_
_entity_poly.entity_id
_entity_poly.type
_entity_poly.pdbx_seq_one_letter_code
_entity_poly.pdbx_strand_id
1 'polypeptide(L)'
;MKLEQDLLREVLSRAIEVEKLAASVYAELAKHFDEPFSSELNYIAAESNIHAKVYTDIRRAVFGDCSFTCGRSSSTWFIDKLRKILEALKSGTMDKAQLVEGLRFLAGMESDIDAEYFMELVSPLLSSVLQEPYRSVYGPLLEAIARDEEDHKRIAASMITVLGIR
;
A
#
# COMPACT_ATOMS: atom_id res chain seq x y z
N MET A 1 12.42 -23.76 -4.13
CA MET A 1 11.82 -23.94 -2.79
C MET A 1 12.30 -22.95 -1.74
N LYS A 2 13.54 -22.98 -1.22
CA LYS A 2 13.96 -22.04 -0.16
C LYS A 2 14.00 -20.57 -0.64
N LEU A 3 14.56 -20.34 -1.84
CA LEU A 3 14.64 -19.01 -2.46
C LEU A 3 13.27 -18.36 -2.67
N GLU A 4 12.27 -19.14 -3.14
CA GLU A 4 10.90 -18.65 -3.39
C GLU A 4 10.17 -18.32 -2.09
N GLN A 5 10.39 -19.12 -1.04
CA GLN A 5 9.83 -18.84 0.29
C GLN A 5 10.46 -17.59 0.92
N ASP A 6 11.78 -17.42 0.79
CA ASP A 6 12.47 -16.22 1.28
C ASP A 6 12.02 -14.97 0.50
N LEU A 7 11.87 -15.07 -0.82
CA LEU A 7 11.36 -13.99 -1.67
C LEU A 7 9.90 -13.63 -1.33
N LEU A 8 9.01 -14.62 -1.20
CA LEU A 8 7.62 -14.37 -0.83
C LEU A 8 7.51 -13.74 0.55
N ARG A 9 8.33 -14.18 1.51
CA ARG A 9 8.40 -13.58 2.85
C ARG A 9 8.81 -12.12 2.78
N GLU A 10 9.80 -11.80 1.96
CA GLU A 10 10.26 -10.43 1.77
C GLU A 10 9.19 -9.55 1.11
N VAL A 11 8.58 -10.02 0.03
CA VAL A 11 7.50 -9.34 -0.69
C VAL A 11 6.31 -9.05 0.23
N LEU A 12 5.81 -10.05 0.96
CA LEU A 12 4.67 -9.85 1.87
C LEU A 12 5.03 -8.86 2.99
N SER A 13 6.25 -8.93 3.51
CA SER A 13 6.67 -8.02 4.58
C SER A 13 6.77 -6.58 4.09
N ARG A 14 7.19 -6.36 2.83
CA ARG A 14 7.18 -5.06 2.18
C ARG A 14 5.77 -4.54 1.95
N ALA A 15 4.88 -5.37 1.39
CA ALA A 15 3.50 -5.00 1.16
C ALA A 15 2.83 -4.55 2.48
N ILE A 16 2.99 -5.33 3.56
CA ILE A 16 2.47 -4.97 4.89
C ILE A 16 3.00 -3.60 5.36
N GLU A 17 4.28 -3.33 5.19
CA GLU A 17 4.88 -2.07 5.65
C GLU A 17 4.41 -0.87 4.82
N VAL A 18 4.38 -1.04 3.49
CA VAL A 18 3.90 -0.01 2.56
C VAL A 18 2.45 0.35 2.86
N GLU A 19 1.56 -0.63 2.95
CA GLU A 19 0.14 -0.43 3.20
C GLU A 19 -0.13 0.29 4.52
N LYS A 20 0.57 -0.08 5.59
CA LYS A 20 0.45 0.60 6.89
C LYS A 20 0.91 2.04 6.84
N LEU A 21 2.00 2.31 6.12
CA LEU A 21 2.52 3.66 5.96
C LEU A 21 1.62 4.49 5.07
N ALA A 22 1.14 3.96 3.95
CA ALA A 22 0.18 4.59 3.06
C ALA A 22 -1.10 4.95 3.82
N ALA A 23 -1.68 4.00 4.56
CA ALA A 23 -2.84 4.24 5.43
C ALA A 23 -2.60 5.39 6.41
N SER A 24 -1.43 5.42 7.04
CA SER A 24 -1.07 6.49 7.98
C SER A 24 -0.93 7.86 7.29
N VAL A 25 -0.37 7.88 6.09
CA VAL A 25 -0.19 9.10 5.29
C VAL A 25 -1.54 9.63 4.81
N TYR A 26 -2.40 8.77 4.23
CA TYR A 26 -3.73 9.15 3.78
C TYR A 26 -4.60 9.68 4.94
N ALA A 27 -4.59 9.00 6.09
CA ALA A 27 -5.32 9.46 7.28
C ALA A 27 -4.80 10.80 7.82
N GLU A 28 -3.49 11.06 7.74
CA GLU A 28 -2.93 12.34 8.16
C GLU A 28 -3.24 13.45 7.13
N LEU A 29 -3.14 13.16 5.82
CA LEU A 29 -3.56 14.06 4.75
C LEU A 29 -5.02 14.49 4.90
N ALA A 30 -5.92 13.55 5.24
CA ALA A 30 -7.34 13.81 5.38
C ALA A 30 -7.67 14.95 6.37
N LYS A 31 -6.80 15.19 7.36
CA LYS A 31 -6.95 16.27 8.33
C LYS A 31 -6.67 17.66 7.77
N HIS A 32 -6.00 17.74 6.61
CA HIS A 32 -5.61 19.00 5.95
C HIS A 32 -6.58 19.41 4.83
N PHE A 33 -7.60 18.60 4.55
CA PHE A 33 -8.59 18.89 3.52
C PHE A 33 -10.01 18.87 4.10
N ASP A 34 -10.87 19.75 3.58
CA ASP A 34 -12.30 19.73 3.86
C ASP A 34 -13.02 18.65 3.03
N GLU A 35 -14.30 18.43 3.32
CA GLU A 35 -15.15 17.57 2.49
C GLU A 35 -15.29 18.09 1.04
N PRO A 36 -15.40 17.20 0.03
CA PRO A 36 -15.46 15.73 0.14
C PRO A 36 -14.10 15.03 0.24
N PHE A 37 -12.99 15.77 0.10
CA PHE A 37 -11.65 15.20 0.00
C PHE A 37 -11.20 14.49 1.28
N SER A 38 -11.61 14.98 2.44
CA SER A 38 -11.34 14.31 3.72
C SER A 38 -11.92 12.89 3.74
N SER A 39 -13.17 12.71 3.28
CA SER A 39 -13.82 11.40 3.21
C SER A 39 -13.11 10.45 2.24
N GLU A 40 -12.72 10.92 1.06
CA GLU A 40 -12.01 10.12 0.05
C GLU A 40 -10.67 9.61 0.58
N LEU A 41 -9.88 10.47 1.24
CA LEU A 41 -8.61 10.08 1.84
C LEU A 41 -8.78 9.10 3.01
N ASN A 42 -9.80 9.31 3.86
CA ASN A 42 -10.10 8.39 4.96
C ASN A 42 -10.59 7.02 4.46
N TYR A 43 -11.32 6.99 3.34
CA TYR A 43 -11.75 5.76 2.69
C TYR A 43 -10.55 4.92 2.25
N ILE A 44 -9.63 5.51 1.49
CA ILE A 44 -8.39 4.83 1.05
C ILE A 44 -7.57 4.36 2.26
N ALA A 45 -7.41 5.22 3.28
CA ALA A 45 -6.68 4.85 4.49
C ALA A 45 -7.26 3.64 5.23
N ALA A 46 -8.59 3.48 5.22
CA ALA A 46 -9.25 2.33 5.82
C ALA A 46 -8.98 1.06 5.01
N GLU A 47 -9.03 1.14 3.69
CA GLU A 47 -8.77 -0.01 2.79
C GLU A 47 -7.31 -0.47 2.85
N SER A 48 -6.33 0.44 2.79
CA SER A 48 -4.91 0.06 2.96
C SER A 48 -4.63 -0.63 4.29
N ASN A 49 -5.33 -0.26 5.39
CA ASN A 49 -5.23 -1.00 6.65
C ASN A 49 -5.78 -2.44 6.55
N ILE A 50 -6.85 -2.64 5.79
CA ILE A 50 -7.42 -3.97 5.51
C ILE A 50 -6.44 -4.78 4.66
N HIS A 51 -5.83 -4.18 3.64
CA HIS A 51 -4.84 -4.83 2.78
C HIS A 51 -3.63 -5.31 3.59
N ALA A 52 -3.06 -4.43 4.43
CA ALA A 52 -1.98 -4.78 5.36
C ALA A 52 -2.34 -5.97 6.26
N LYS A 53 -3.59 -6.04 6.72
CA LYS A 53 -4.10 -7.14 7.54
C LYS A 53 -4.16 -8.44 6.74
N VAL A 54 -4.73 -8.41 5.53
CA VAL A 54 -4.80 -9.59 4.65
C VAL A 54 -3.40 -10.14 4.36
N TYR A 55 -2.43 -9.28 3.99
CA TYR A 55 -1.05 -9.70 3.78
C TYR A 55 -0.41 -10.28 5.05
N THR A 56 -0.71 -9.72 6.22
CA THR A 56 -0.24 -10.26 7.51
C THR A 56 -0.80 -11.65 7.78
N ASP A 57 -2.08 -11.87 7.50
CA ASP A 57 -2.74 -13.16 7.69
C ASP A 57 -2.21 -14.22 6.72
N ILE A 58 -1.97 -13.86 5.45
CA ILE A 58 -1.31 -14.73 4.47
C ILE A 58 0.09 -15.09 4.94
N ARG A 59 0.88 -14.11 5.35
CA ARG A 59 2.25 -14.31 5.85
C ARG A 59 2.27 -15.26 7.04
N ARG A 60 1.32 -15.10 7.98
CA ARG A 60 1.17 -15.99 9.14
C ARG A 60 0.76 -17.40 8.74
N ALA A 61 -0.17 -17.53 7.79
CA ALA A 61 -0.60 -18.84 7.29
C ALA A 61 0.55 -19.62 6.63
N VAL A 62 1.46 -18.92 5.94
CA VAL A 62 2.58 -19.53 5.22
C VAL A 62 3.80 -19.77 6.11
N PHE A 63 4.13 -18.84 7.00
CA PHE A 63 5.41 -18.84 7.73
C PHE A 63 5.28 -18.92 9.25
N GLY A 64 4.06 -18.95 9.79
CA GLY A 64 3.79 -18.83 11.22
C GLY A 64 4.07 -17.44 11.79
N ASP A 65 3.97 -17.32 13.12
CA ASP A 65 4.31 -16.09 13.83
C ASP A 65 5.84 -15.90 13.89
N CYS A 66 6.37 -15.19 12.90
CA CYS A 66 7.76 -14.79 12.87
C CYS A 66 7.86 -13.27 12.78
N SER A 67 8.81 -12.66 13.50
CA SER A 67 9.22 -11.27 13.26
C SER A 67 10.12 -11.26 12.02
N PHE A 68 9.72 -10.57 10.95
CA PHE A 68 10.61 -10.30 9.82
C PHE A 68 10.66 -8.80 9.61
N THR A 69 11.88 -8.27 9.62
CA THR A 69 12.20 -6.92 9.20
C THR A 69 12.59 -6.96 7.73
N CYS A 70 12.04 -6.05 6.94
CA CYS A 70 12.33 -5.94 5.51
C CYS A 70 13.86 -5.87 5.28
N GLY A 71 14.37 -6.75 4.41
CA GLY A 71 15.76 -6.73 3.98
C GLY A 71 16.05 -5.47 3.15
N ARG A 72 17.22 -4.84 3.36
CA ARG A 72 17.63 -3.63 2.66
C ARG A 72 17.82 -3.89 1.15
N SER A 73 16.79 -3.66 0.34
CA SER A 73 16.94 -3.35 -1.09
C SER A 73 15.86 -2.33 -1.53
N SER A 74 15.94 -1.88 -2.79
CA SER A 74 15.30 -0.72 -3.47
C SER A 74 13.97 -0.14 -2.95
N SER A 75 13.13 -0.92 -2.28
CA SER A 75 11.97 -0.48 -1.48
C SER A 75 12.29 0.42 -0.28
N THR A 76 13.55 0.53 0.16
CA THR A 76 13.94 1.45 1.24
C THR A 76 13.65 2.91 0.89
N TRP A 77 13.96 3.34 -0.35
CA TRP A 77 13.70 4.73 -0.75
C TRP A 77 12.21 5.07 -0.66
N PHE A 78 11.39 4.11 -1.08
CA PHE A 78 9.95 4.23 -1.14
C PHE A 78 9.34 4.38 0.27
N ILE A 79 9.66 3.43 1.16
CA ILE A 79 9.29 3.44 2.58
C ILE A 79 9.80 4.69 3.29
N ASP A 80 11.06 5.07 3.05
CA ASP A 80 11.67 6.26 3.65
C ASP A 80 10.97 7.55 3.21
N LYS A 81 10.50 7.61 1.96
CA LYS A 81 9.76 8.76 1.45
C LYS A 81 8.36 8.86 2.07
N LEU A 82 7.63 7.75 2.24
CA LEU A 82 6.37 7.75 3.00
C LEU A 82 6.57 8.20 4.44
N ARG A 83 7.62 7.72 5.11
CA ARG A 83 7.95 8.15 6.48
C ARG A 83 8.21 9.65 6.56
N LYS A 84 8.98 10.20 5.62
CA LYS A 84 9.22 11.66 5.53
C LYS A 84 7.95 12.46 5.29
N ILE A 85 7.08 12.00 4.40
CA ILE A 85 5.79 12.65 4.16
C ILE A 85 4.94 12.61 5.43
N LEU A 86 4.84 11.46 6.09
CA LEU A 86 4.11 11.31 7.34
C LEU A 86 4.63 12.22 8.44
N GLU A 87 5.96 12.33 8.59
CA GLU A 87 6.60 13.25 9.53
C GLU A 87 6.24 14.71 9.22
N ALA A 88 6.31 15.12 7.95
CA ALA A 88 5.99 16.48 7.51
C ALA A 88 4.50 16.83 7.69
N LEU A 89 3.61 15.86 7.48
CA LEU A 89 2.17 16.03 7.72
C LEU A 89 1.88 16.21 9.20
N LYS A 90 2.51 15.40 10.06
CA LYS A 90 2.35 15.47 11.52
C LYS A 90 2.95 16.73 12.14
N SER A 91 3.98 17.31 11.53
CA SER A 91 4.55 18.59 11.99
C SER A 91 3.67 19.80 11.64
N GLY A 92 2.66 19.64 10.77
CA GLY A 92 1.76 20.73 10.38
C GLY A 92 2.45 21.84 9.57
N THR A 93 3.61 21.55 9.00
CA THR A 93 4.46 22.54 8.30
C THR A 93 4.23 22.58 6.79
N MET A 94 3.33 21.73 6.27
CA MET A 94 3.12 21.61 4.83
C MET A 94 2.13 22.65 4.31
N ASP A 95 2.52 23.38 3.28
CA ASP A 95 1.61 24.23 2.52
C ASP A 95 0.77 23.41 1.51
N LYS A 96 -0.21 24.07 0.87
CA LYS A 96 -1.10 23.42 -0.12
C LYS A 96 -0.32 22.74 -1.25
N ALA A 97 0.77 23.34 -1.75
CA ALA A 97 1.54 22.76 -2.84
C ALA A 97 2.27 21.49 -2.40
N GLN A 98 2.82 21.49 -1.19
CA GLN A 98 3.45 20.32 -0.59
C GLN A 98 2.44 19.21 -0.31
N LEU A 99 1.22 19.54 0.15
CA LEU A 99 0.15 18.56 0.36
C LEU A 99 -0.26 17.90 -0.97
N VAL A 100 -0.44 18.69 -2.03
CA VAL A 100 -0.74 18.17 -3.37
C VAL A 100 0.41 17.33 -3.93
N GLU A 101 1.66 17.71 -3.68
CA GLU A 101 2.82 16.89 -4.08
C GLU A 101 2.89 15.56 -3.30
N GLY A 102 2.54 15.56 -2.02
CA GLY A 102 2.36 14.33 -1.24
C GLY A 102 1.30 13.41 -1.86
N LEU A 103 0.17 13.98 -2.28
CA LEU A 103 -0.89 13.22 -2.97
C LEU A 103 -0.45 12.72 -4.35
N ARG A 104 0.30 13.51 -5.12
CA ARG A 104 0.90 13.08 -6.41
C ARG A 104 1.86 11.92 -6.22
N PHE A 105 2.65 11.94 -5.16
CA PHE A 105 3.54 10.84 -4.84
C PHE A 105 2.76 9.56 -4.52
N LEU A 106 1.68 9.64 -3.74
CA LEU A 106 0.80 8.51 -3.46
C LEU A 106 0.08 7.99 -4.72
N ALA A 107 -0.40 8.87 -5.59
CA ALA A 107 -1.00 8.44 -6.86
C ALA A 107 0.01 7.77 -7.79
N GLY A 108 1.26 8.25 -7.82
CA GLY A 108 2.35 7.63 -8.59
C GLY A 108 2.77 6.28 -8.01
N MET A 109 2.72 6.15 -6.69
CA MET A 109 2.89 4.90 -5.97
C MET A 109 1.91 3.82 -6.36
N GLU A 110 0.61 4.14 -6.36
CA GLU A 110 -0.43 3.19 -6.75
C GLU A 110 -0.26 2.78 -8.23
N SER A 111 0.55 3.54 -8.99
CA SER A 111 0.95 3.20 -10.35
C SER A 111 2.27 2.41 -10.45
N ASP A 112 3.19 2.53 -9.50
CA ASP A 112 4.49 1.85 -9.52
C ASP A 112 4.40 0.47 -8.84
N ILE A 113 3.57 0.34 -7.81
CA ILE A 113 3.09 -0.95 -7.30
C ILE A 113 1.85 -1.30 -8.11
N ASP A 114 2.01 -1.38 -9.44
CA ASP A 114 0.91 -1.71 -10.32
C ASP A 114 0.29 -3.03 -9.86
N ALA A 115 -1.04 -3.12 -9.95
CA ALA A 115 -1.77 -4.38 -9.94
C ALA A 115 -1.08 -5.43 -10.82
N GLU A 116 -0.41 -5.00 -11.91
CA GLU A 116 0.40 -5.83 -12.80
C GLU A 116 1.67 -6.37 -12.12
N TYR A 117 2.46 -5.57 -11.39
CA TYR A 117 3.62 -6.09 -10.62
C TYR A 117 3.18 -7.06 -9.52
N PHE A 118 2.06 -6.76 -8.86
CA PHE A 118 1.51 -7.64 -7.82
C PHE A 118 0.95 -8.94 -8.41
N MET A 119 0.19 -8.86 -9.51
CA MET A 119 -0.40 -10.02 -10.17
C MET A 119 0.61 -10.87 -10.95
N GLU A 120 1.68 -10.28 -11.49
CA GLU A 120 2.72 -11.02 -12.22
C GLU A 120 3.78 -11.64 -11.32
N LEU A 121 4.10 -11.03 -10.18
CA LEU A 121 5.12 -11.54 -9.27
C LEU A 121 4.50 -12.32 -8.09
N VAL A 122 3.49 -11.75 -7.44
CA VAL A 122 2.97 -12.25 -6.16
C VAL A 122 1.97 -13.38 -6.37
N SER A 123 1.11 -13.31 -7.38
CA SER A 123 0.14 -14.39 -7.67
C SER A 123 0.81 -15.71 -8.08
N PRO A 124 1.87 -15.74 -8.93
CA PRO A 124 2.59 -16.97 -9.23
C PRO A 124 3.40 -17.51 -8.05
N LEU A 125 4.04 -16.63 -7.27
CA LEU A 125 4.77 -17.02 -6.05
C LEU A 125 3.82 -17.56 -4.97
N LEU A 126 2.63 -16.99 -4.84
CA LEU A 126 1.61 -17.50 -3.94
C LEU A 126 1.02 -18.81 -4.44
N SER A 127 0.79 -18.97 -5.75
CA SER A 127 0.35 -20.24 -6.33
C SER A 127 1.37 -21.36 -6.16
N SER A 128 2.66 -21.05 -6.03
CA SER A 128 3.72 -22.05 -5.79
C SER A 128 3.94 -22.37 -4.31
N VAL A 129 3.58 -21.46 -3.39
CA VAL A 129 3.82 -21.62 -1.95
C VAL A 129 2.54 -21.95 -1.16
N LEU A 130 1.39 -21.37 -1.50
CA LEU A 130 0.10 -21.69 -0.89
C LEU A 130 -0.46 -22.99 -1.48
N GLN A 131 -0.59 -23.99 -0.63
CA GLN A 131 -1.34 -25.21 -0.93
C GLN A 131 -2.83 -25.00 -0.63
N GLU A 132 -3.68 -25.87 -1.17
CA GLU A 132 -5.09 -25.92 -0.77
C GLU A 132 -5.22 -26.28 0.72
N PRO A 133 -6.23 -25.73 1.44
CA PRO A 133 -7.32 -24.88 0.95
C PRO A 133 -7.00 -23.38 0.89
N TYR A 134 -5.83 -22.95 1.38
CA TYR A 134 -5.51 -21.52 1.54
C TYR A 134 -5.43 -20.77 0.21
N ARG A 135 -4.99 -21.45 -0.86
CA ARG A 135 -4.95 -20.86 -2.20
C ARG A 135 -6.33 -20.41 -2.68
N SER A 136 -7.37 -21.25 -2.53
CA SER A 136 -8.75 -20.90 -2.92
C SER A 136 -9.35 -19.73 -2.14
N VAL A 137 -8.87 -19.47 -0.93
CA VAL A 137 -9.33 -18.37 -0.07
C VAL A 137 -8.58 -17.07 -0.39
N TYR A 138 -7.25 -17.12 -0.45
CA TYR A 138 -6.43 -15.91 -0.57
C TYR A 138 -6.26 -15.42 -2.00
N GLY A 139 -6.33 -16.29 -3.01
CA GLY A 139 -6.23 -15.88 -4.42
C GLY A 139 -7.23 -14.77 -4.79
N PRO A 140 -8.55 -15.00 -4.62
CA PRO A 140 -9.57 -13.99 -4.92
C PRO A 140 -9.44 -12.70 -4.08
N LEU A 141 -8.95 -12.80 -2.84
CA LEU A 141 -8.73 -11.64 -1.97
C LEU A 141 -7.62 -10.73 -2.52
N LEU A 142 -6.55 -11.32 -3.07
CA LEU A 142 -5.44 -10.54 -3.62
C LEU A 142 -5.80 -9.90 -4.95
N GLU A 143 -6.61 -10.58 -5.75
CA GLU A 143 -7.20 -9.98 -6.95
C GLU A 143 -8.13 -8.82 -6.62
N ALA A 144 -8.85 -8.88 -5.49
CA ALA A 144 -9.67 -7.77 -5.01
C ALA A 144 -8.80 -6.59 -4.60
N ILE A 145 -7.79 -6.81 -3.76
CA ILE A 145 -6.84 -5.77 -3.34
C ILE A 145 -6.21 -5.08 -4.56
N ALA A 146 -5.75 -5.85 -5.56
CA ALA A 146 -5.16 -5.29 -6.77
C ALA A 146 -6.12 -4.38 -7.56
N ARG A 147 -7.43 -4.65 -7.54
CA ARG A 147 -8.43 -3.75 -8.13
C ARG A 147 -8.67 -2.52 -7.27
N ASP A 148 -8.69 -2.68 -5.95
CA ASP A 148 -8.87 -1.58 -5.00
C ASP A 148 -7.71 -0.57 -5.14
N GLU A 149 -6.46 -1.02 -5.28
CA GLU A 149 -5.30 -0.14 -5.52
C GLU A 149 -5.43 0.70 -6.82
N GLU A 150 -5.95 0.10 -7.89
CA GLU A 150 -6.20 0.82 -9.15
C GLU A 150 -7.36 1.84 -9.01
N ASP A 151 -8.34 1.58 -8.14
CA ASP A 151 -9.38 2.55 -7.82
C ASP A 151 -8.85 3.67 -6.90
N HIS A 152 -7.96 3.38 -5.94
CA HIS A 152 -7.26 4.38 -5.12
C HIS A 152 -6.49 5.36 -5.99
N LYS A 153 -5.75 4.85 -6.97
CA LYS A 153 -5.05 5.65 -7.99
C LYS A 153 -5.99 6.61 -8.71
N ARG A 154 -7.16 6.14 -9.15
CA ARG A 154 -8.16 6.96 -9.86
C ARG A 154 -8.76 8.04 -8.97
N ILE A 155 -9.05 7.71 -7.71
CA ILE A 155 -9.53 8.66 -6.71
C ILE A 155 -8.47 9.75 -6.50
N ALA A 156 -7.24 9.37 -6.17
CA ALA A 156 -6.14 10.31 -5.93
C ALA A 156 -5.86 11.19 -7.16
N ALA A 157 -5.87 10.64 -8.38
CA ALA A 157 -5.70 11.41 -9.62
C ALA A 157 -6.84 12.42 -9.84
N SER A 158 -8.08 12.04 -9.51
CA SER A 158 -9.25 12.93 -9.61
C SER A 158 -9.13 14.09 -8.62
N MET A 159 -8.73 13.79 -7.37
CA MET A 159 -8.46 14.81 -6.36
C MET A 159 -7.38 15.79 -6.80
N ILE A 160 -6.23 15.30 -7.28
CA ILE A 160 -5.12 16.13 -7.77
C ILE A 160 -5.60 17.07 -8.89
N THR A 161 -6.42 16.55 -9.81
CA THR A 161 -6.99 17.34 -10.90
C THR A 161 -7.82 18.50 -10.36
N VAL A 162 -8.73 18.25 -9.42
CA VAL A 162 -9.59 19.30 -8.86
C VAL A 162 -8.79 20.31 -8.02
N LEU A 163 -7.81 19.84 -7.23
CA LEU A 163 -6.97 20.69 -6.40
C LEU A 163 -5.99 21.55 -7.21
N GLY A 164 -5.57 21.08 -8.39
CA GLY A 164 -4.64 21.76 -9.30
C GLY A 164 -5.29 22.78 -10.24
N ILE A 165 -6.61 22.78 -10.40
CA ILE A 165 -7.36 23.77 -11.19
C ILE A 165 -7.62 25.07 -10.39
N ARG A 166 -7.29 25.10 -9.09
CA ARG A 166 -7.61 26.21 -8.17
C ARG A 166 -6.39 26.99 -7.68
#